data_AF-A0A150IXX4-F1
#
_entry.id   AF-A0A150IXX4-F1
#
_cell.length_a   1.000
_cell.length_b   1.000
_cell.length_c   1.000
_cell.angle_alpha   90.00
_cell.angle_beta   90.00
_cell.angle_gamma   90.00
#
_symmetry.space_group_name_H-M   'P 1'
#
loop_
_entity.id
_entity.type
_entity.pdbx_description
1 polymer ?
#
loop_
_entity_poly.entity_id
_entity_poly.type
_entity_poly.pdbx_seq_one_letter_code
_entity_poly.pdbx_strand_id
1 'polypeptide(L)' 'MKKKEMLEEYDFSKSRKNPYITRLKKSITIRLDSDTIEYFKKLSEDSGIPYQTLINQFLAQCAKEKKKPEIVWQ' A
#
# COMPACT_ATOMS: atom_id res chain seq x y z
N MET A 1 27.60 32.56 -6.84
CA MET A 1 26.76 31.58 -6.09
C MET A 1 27.70 30.64 -5.35
N LYS A 2 27.76 30.68 -4.01
CA LYS A 2 28.64 29.81 -3.22
C LYS A 2 28.09 28.37 -3.25
N LYS A 3 28.92 27.43 -3.68
CA LYS A 3 28.66 25.98 -3.64
C LYS A 3 28.61 25.58 -2.16
N LYS A 4 27.46 25.12 -1.68
CA LYS A 4 27.33 24.59 -0.31
C LYS A 4 27.98 23.21 -0.31
N GLU A 5 29.20 23.12 0.21
CA GLU A 5 29.87 21.84 0.41
C GLU A 5 29.10 21.04 1.47
N MET A 6 28.78 19.78 1.15
CA MET A 6 28.18 18.86 2.11
C MET A 6 29.22 18.55 3.19
N LEU A 7 28.81 18.61 4.46
CA LEU A 7 29.63 18.16 5.59
C LEU A 7 29.97 16.67 5.41
N GLU A 8 31.19 16.25 5.77
CA GLU A 8 31.69 14.87 5.57
C GLU A 8 30.76 13.79 6.12
N GLU A 9 30.02 14.11 7.18
CA GLU A 9 29.03 13.24 7.83
C GLU A 9 27.77 12.96 6.99
N TYR A 10 27.52 13.72 5.92
CA TYR A 10 26.40 13.57 4.99
C TYR A 10 26.84 13.23 3.56
N ASP A 11 28.10 12.84 3.34
CA ASP A 11 28.55 12.43 2.00
C ASP A 11 28.03 11.03 1.63
N PHE A 12 26.89 11.01 0.94
CA PHE A 12 26.28 9.78 0.44
C PHE A 12 26.84 9.30 -0.90
N SER A 13 27.93 9.89 -1.42
CA SER A 13 28.46 9.60 -2.77
C SER A 13 28.86 8.13 -2.99
N LYS A 14 29.14 7.38 -1.91
CA LYS A 14 29.46 5.93 -1.93
C LYS A 14 28.32 5.03 -1.45
N SER A 15 27.14 5.58 -1.23
CA SER A 15 26.01 4.84 -0.64
C SER A 15 25.40 3.84 -1.63
N ARG A 16 25.02 2.66 -1.13
CA ARG A 16 24.29 1.65 -1.91
C ARG A 16 22.78 1.81 -1.74
N LYS A 17 22.04 1.68 -2.83
CA LYS A 17 20.58 1.74 -2.82
C LYS A 17 20.03 0.62 -1.92
N ASN A 18 19.20 0.99 -0.95
CA ASN A 18 18.61 0.04 -0.03
C ASN A 18 17.73 -0.98 -0.80
N PRO A 19 18.03 -2.30 -0.77
CA PRO A 19 17.29 -3.32 -1.51
C PRO A 19 15.83 -3.49 -1.01
N TYR A 20 15.53 -2.99 0.18
CA TYR A 20 14.19 -3.01 0.78
C TYR A 20 13.30 -1.85 0.30
N ILE A 21 13.83 -0.89 -0.46
CA ILE A 21 13.07 0.27 -0.97
C ILE A 21 11.89 -0.16 -1.85
N THR A 22 12.00 -1.27 -2.57
CA THR A 22 10.96 -1.75 -3.48
C THR A 22 9.72 -2.27 -2.76
N ARG A 23 9.82 -2.53 -1.44
CA ARG A 23 8.75 -3.09 -0.61
C ARG A 23 8.06 -2.04 0.26
N LEU A 24 8.35 -0.75 0.09
CA LEU A 24 7.64 0.27 0.85
C LEU A 24 6.16 0.27 0.46
N LYS A 25 5.30 0.23 1.48
CA LYS A 25 3.87 0.46 1.33
C LYS A 25 3.67 1.84 0.73
N LYS A 26 2.99 1.91 -0.42
CA LYS A 26 2.54 3.18 -0.98
C LYS A 26 1.23 3.55 -0.29
N SER A 27 1.20 4.71 0.36
CA SER A 27 -0.04 5.29 0.86
C SER A 27 -0.83 5.81 -0.34
N ILE A 28 -2.03 5.26 -0.56
CA ILE A 28 -2.94 5.68 -1.62
C ILE A 28 -4.30 5.97 -1.03
N THR A 29 -4.98 6.99 -1.57
CA THR A 29 -6.38 7.26 -1.26
C THR A 29 -7.24 6.52 -2.27
N ILE A 30 -8.04 5.55 -1.82
CA ILE A 30 -9.01 4.84 -2.65
C ILE A 30 -10.42 5.26 -2.22
N ARG A 31 -11.31 5.47 -3.19
CA ARG A 31 -12.73 5.62 -2.91
C ARG A 31 -13.35 4.24 -2.84
N LEU A 32 -14.06 3.98 -1.75
CA LEU A 32 -14.81 2.75 -1.51
C LEU A 32 -16.20 3.14 -1.07
N ASP A 33 -17.19 2.37 -1.49
CA ASP A 33 -18.57 2.54 -1.05
C ASP A 33 -18.69 2.23 0.44
N SER A 34 -19.61 2.93 1.12
CA SER A 34 -19.86 2.79 2.55
C SER A 34 -20.14 1.34 2.94
N ASP A 35 -20.91 0.63 2.12
CA ASP A 35 -21.30 -0.77 2.36
C ASP A 35 -20.08 -1.71 2.34
N THR A 36 -19.14 -1.45 1.43
CA THR A 36 -17.88 -2.22 1.35
C THR A 36 -17.06 -2.00 2.61
N ILE A 37 -16.94 -0.75 3.09
CA ILE A 37 -16.22 -0.43 4.32
C ILE A 37 -16.87 -1.12 5.52
N GLU A 38 -18.20 -1.12 5.60
CA GLU A 38 -18.92 -1.74 6.71
C GLU A 38 -18.76 -3.27 6.73
N TYR A 39 -18.78 -3.91 5.55
CA TYR A 39 -18.50 -5.34 5.43
C TYR A 39 -17.12 -5.70 6.01
N PHE A 40 -16.06 -4.98 5.60
CA PHE A 40 -14.72 -5.26 6.10
C PHE A 40 -14.52 -4.87 7.57
N LYS A 41 -15.29 -3.91 8.10
CA LYS A 41 -15.31 -3.61 9.54
C LYS A 41 -15.87 -4.77 10.35
N LYS A 42 -17.02 -5.31 9.96
CA LYS A 42 -17.60 -6.50 10.61
C LYS A 42 -16.65 -7.69 10.55
N LEU A 43 -16.01 -7.90 9.39
CA LEU A 43 -15.01 -8.95 9.24
C LEU A 43 -13.77 -8.72 10.13
N SER A 44 -13.37 -7.47 10.35
CA SER A 44 -12.26 -7.15 11.26
C SER A 44 -12.57 -7.41 12.72
N GLU A 45 -13.83 -7.26 13.14
CA GLU A 45 -14.27 -7.57 14.50
C GLU A 45 -14.18 -9.07 14.79
N ASP A 46 -14.53 -9.90 13.81
CA ASP A 46 -14.47 -11.37 13.93
C ASP A 46 -13.05 -11.91 13.86
N SER A 47 -12.24 -11.42 12.91
CA SER A 47 -10.88 -11.93 12.67
C SER A 47 -9.80 -11.28 13.55
N GLY A 48 -10.11 -10.18 14.24
CA GLY A 48 -9.14 -9.38 15.01
C GLY A 48 -8.07 -8.66 14.16
N ILE A 49 -8.18 -8.70 12.83
CA ILE A 49 -7.26 -8.06 11.88
C ILE A 49 -7.88 -6.73 11.43
N PRO A 50 -7.14 -5.60 11.41
CA PRO A 50 -7.68 -4.32 10.96
C PRO A 50 -8.30 -4.39 9.55
N TYR A 51 -9.47 -3.77 9.36
CA TYR A 51 -10.22 -3.79 8.09
C TYR A 51 -9.36 -3.34 6.88
N GLN A 52 -8.46 -2.37 7.07
CA GLN A 52 -7.54 -1.89 6.03
C GLN A 52 -6.58 -2.99 5.54
N THR A 53 -6.11 -3.83 6.47
CA THR A 53 -5.24 -4.97 6.15
C THR A 53 -6.02 -6.03 5.38
N LEU A 54 -7.26 -6.30 5.81
CA LEU A 54 -8.15 -7.25 5.14
C LEU A 54 -8.45 -6.82 3.70
N ILE A 55 -8.81 -5.55 3.48
CA ILE A 55 -9.03 -5.00 2.14
C ILE A 55 -7.79 -5.22 1.27
N ASN A 56 -6.61 -4.87 1.77
CA ASN A 56 -5.38 -5.02 1.00
C ASN A 56 -5.06 -6.49 0.68
N GLN A 57 -5.26 -7.40 1.63
CA GLN A 57 -5.06 -8.84 1.39
C GLN A 57 -6.06 -9.39 0.38
N PHE A 58 -7.32 -8.98 0.46
CA PHE A 58 -8.36 -9.41 -0.47
C PHE A 58 -8.06 -8.93 -1.90
N LEU A 59 -7.67 -7.66 -2.07
CA LEU A 59 -7.22 -7.14 -3.37
C LEU A 59 -5.99 -7.88 -3.91
N ALA A 60 -5.02 -8.20 -3.05
CA ALA A 60 -3.86 -8.98 -3.42
C ALA A 60 -4.22 -10.42 -3.85
N GLN A 61 -5.22 -11.03 -3.19
CA GLN A 61 -5.73 -12.34 -3.56
C GLN A 61 -6.44 -12.31 -4.91
N CYS A 62 -7.30 -11.32 -5.16
CA CYS A 62 -7.95 -11.13 -6.46
C CYS A 62 -6.92 -10.98 -7.59
N ALA A 63 -5.83 -10.24 -7.36
CA ALA A 63 -4.74 -10.10 -8.32
C ALA A 63 -3.99 -11.42 -8.55
N LYS A 64 -3.72 -12.21 -7.51
CA LYS A 64 -3.10 -13.54 -7.63
C LYS A 64 -3.96 -14.51 -8.41
N GLU A 65 -5.27 -14.51 -8.16
CA GLU A 65 -6.25 -15.35 -8.83
C GLU A 65 -6.61 -14.85 -10.24
N LYS A 66 -6.11 -13.67 -10.63
CA LYS A 66 -6.46 -12.97 -11.88
C LYS A 66 -7.98 -12.83 -12.06
N LYS A 67 -8.71 -12.68 -10.95
CA LYS A 67 -10.15 -12.43 -10.97
C LYS A 67 -10.40 -11.11 -11.66
N LYS A 68 -11.21 -11.16 -12.72
CA LYS A 68 -11.67 -9.97 -13.43
C LYS A 68 -13.05 -9.62 -12.88
N PRO A 69 -13.34 -8.35 -12.58
CA PRO A 69 -14.69 -7.95 -12.24
C PRO A 69 -15.60 -8.24 -13.43
N GLU A 70 -16.71 -8.93 -13.20
CA GLU A 70 -17.78 -9.00 -14.18
C GLU A 70 -18.47 -7.64 -14.20
N ILE A 71 -18.20 -6.86 -15.24
CA ILE A 71 -18.84 -5.56 -15.44
C ILE A 71 -20.20 -5.83 -16.05
N VAL A 72 -21.19 -6.06 -15.21
CA VAL A 72 -22.59 -6.07 -15.63
C VAL A 72 -23.03 -4.62 -15.74
N TRP A 73 -23.03 -4.09 -16.97
CA TRP A 73 -23.68 -2.81 -17.25
C TRP A 73 -25.20 -3.02 -17.14
N GLN A 74 -25.84 -2.38 -16.15
CA GLN A 74 -27.29 -2.19 -16.09
C GLN A 74 -27.61 -0.71 -16.24
#